data_AF-A0A096APQ7-F1
#
_entry.id   AF-A0A096APQ7-F1
#
_cell.length_a   1.000
_cell.length_b   1.000
_cell.length_c   1.000
_cell.angle_alpha   90.00
_cell.angle_beta   90.00
_cell.angle_gamma   90.00
#
_symmetry.space_group_name_H-M   'P 1'
#
loop_
_entity.id
_entity.type
_entity.pdbx_description
1 polymer ?
#
loop_
_entity_poly.entity_id
_entity_poly.type
_entity_poly.pdbx_seq_one_letter_code
_entity_poly.pdbx_strand_id
1 'polypeptide(L)'
;MRKENKILVTDCGSIVEIVVIFDDDKNPYIYSYIDGDHFYRFEENEKFFDNKEQAEEYVRENIIPFDKNKVKEYLTKRYEVNSISEMEDILPDSIIKECTHRFLHICDLGWIQCALLRNALKGIFSINAITFRKEEVAYIKHGEDDWVEITLKDGTKVKPRNEDENLIICWCFGGNPSGVYYTNIKKPVETEEN
;
A
#
# COMPACT_ATOMS: atom_id res chain seq x y z
N MET A 1 -4.65 30.58 17.97
CA MET A 1 -4.57 29.44 17.01
C MET A 1 -5.11 29.79 15.61
N ARG A 2 -4.21 29.89 14.63
CA ARG A 2 -4.49 30.16 13.21
C ARG A 2 -4.61 28.83 12.46
N LYS A 3 -5.46 28.79 11.42
CA LYS A 3 -5.59 27.63 10.52
C LYS A 3 -5.20 28.03 9.10
N GLU A 4 -4.42 27.19 8.42
CA GLU A 4 -4.04 27.41 7.02
C GLU A 4 -4.06 26.10 6.25
N ASN A 5 -4.45 26.16 4.98
CA ASN A 5 -4.27 25.04 4.06
C ASN A 5 -2.80 24.95 3.66
N LYS A 6 -2.24 23.75 3.70
CA LYS A 6 -0.87 23.43 3.30
C LYS A 6 -0.85 22.14 2.49
N ILE A 7 0.28 21.88 1.86
CA ILE A 7 0.56 20.63 1.17
C ILE A 7 1.49 19.79 2.04
N LEU A 8 1.05 18.64 2.52
CA LEU A 8 1.89 17.65 3.19
C LEU A 8 2.58 16.76 2.15
N VAL A 9 3.89 16.59 2.29
CA VAL A 9 4.64 15.50 1.68
C VAL A 9 4.92 14.47 2.76
N THR A 10 4.38 13.28 2.55
CA THR A 10 4.64 12.13 3.40
C THR A 10 6.05 11.59 3.16
N ASP A 11 6.54 10.76 4.08
CA ASP A 11 7.79 10.00 3.96
C ASP A 11 7.94 9.21 2.64
N CYS A 12 6.82 8.79 2.05
CA CYS A 12 6.73 8.08 0.77
C CYS A 12 6.56 8.99 -0.46
N GLY A 13 6.66 10.30 -0.29
CA GLY A 13 6.52 11.27 -1.38
C GLY A 13 5.08 11.46 -1.87
N SER A 14 4.08 11.04 -1.09
CA SER A 14 2.68 11.36 -1.41
C SER A 14 2.40 12.82 -1.08
N ILE A 15 1.73 13.52 -1.99
CA ILE A 15 1.41 14.94 -1.87
C ILE A 15 -0.07 15.07 -1.54
N VAL A 16 -0.41 15.61 -0.37
CA VAL A 16 -1.79 15.70 0.12
C VAL A 16 -2.08 17.10 0.65
N GLU A 17 -3.30 17.61 0.39
CA GLU A 17 -3.74 18.86 1.00
C GLU A 17 -4.23 18.62 2.43
N ILE A 18 -3.76 19.45 3.36
CA ILE A 18 -4.08 19.37 4.79
C ILE A 18 -4.41 20.76 5.34
N VAL A 19 -5.09 20.79 6.49
CA VAL A 19 -5.27 22.00 7.30
C VAL A 19 -4.32 21.93 8.48
N VAL A 20 -3.38 22.88 8.55
CA VAL A 20 -2.45 23.01 9.68
C VAL A 20 -2.98 24.01 10.68
N ILE A 21 -2.99 23.62 11.95
CA ILE A 21 -3.27 24.48 13.08
C ILE A 21 -1.96 24.89 13.74
N PHE A 22 -1.73 26.20 13.81
CA PHE A 22 -0.56 26.79 14.44
C PHE A 22 -0.87 27.20 15.88
N ASP A 23 0.14 27.04 16.76
CA ASP A 23 0.10 27.60 18.10
C ASP A 23 0.23 29.14 18.08
N ASP A 24 0.23 29.77 19.24
CA ASP A 24 0.27 31.22 19.36
C ASP A 24 1.65 31.82 19.01
N ASP A 25 2.70 31.00 19.02
CA ASP A 25 4.06 31.33 18.58
C ASP A 25 4.27 31.09 17.06
N LYS A 26 3.21 30.70 16.35
CA LYS A 26 3.19 30.37 14.91
C LYS A 26 3.97 29.10 14.56
N ASN A 27 4.20 28.20 15.52
CA ASN A 27 4.74 26.88 15.22
C ASN A 27 3.60 25.93 14.79
N PRO A 28 3.85 25.04 13.83
CA PRO A 28 2.91 23.98 13.48
C PRO A 28 2.65 23.09 14.71
N TYR A 29 1.40 22.97 15.12
CA TYR A 29 1.03 22.20 16.32
C TYR A 29 0.40 20.86 15.97
N ILE A 30 -0.68 20.89 15.17
CA ILE A 30 -1.40 19.71 14.69
C ILE A 30 -1.94 19.95 13.29
N TYR A 31 -2.26 18.88 12.56
CA TYR A 31 -2.94 18.99 11.27
C TYR A 31 -4.13 18.04 11.17
N SER A 32 -5.03 18.32 10.23
CA SER A 32 -6.08 17.40 9.79
C SER A 32 -6.08 17.30 8.27
N TYR A 33 -6.54 16.18 7.74
CA TYR A 33 -6.92 16.09 6.33
C TYR A 33 -8.14 17.00 6.07
N ILE A 34 -8.27 17.55 4.86
CA ILE A 34 -9.32 18.54 4.52
C ILE A 34 -10.73 18.05 4.88
N ASP A 35 -10.99 16.75 4.73
CA ASP A 35 -12.28 16.11 5.03
C ASP A 35 -12.25 15.21 6.29
N GLY A 36 -11.22 15.34 7.13
CA GLY A 36 -11.01 14.50 8.29
C GLY A 36 -11.43 15.15 9.61
N ASP A 37 -12.17 14.40 10.44
CA ASP A 37 -12.50 14.79 11.83
C ASP A 37 -11.39 14.44 12.84
N HIS A 38 -10.23 13.98 12.34
CA HIS A 38 -9.10 13.55 13.15
C HIS A 38 -7.93 14.54 13.05
N PHE A 39 -7.28 14.77 14.19
CA PHE A 39 -6.10 15.61 14.30
C PHE A 39 -4.86 14.77 14.61
N TYR A 40 -3.78 15.08 13.91
CA TYR A 40 -2.50 14.39 13.99
C TYR A 40 -1.42 15.35 14.45
N ARG A 41 -0.42 14.82 15.16
CA ARG A 41 0.83 15.54 15.43
C ARG A 41 1.79 15.31 14.29
N PHE A 42 2.66 16.29 14.06
CA PHE A 42 3.73 16.17 13.07
C PHE A 42 4.75 15.13 13.48
N GLU A 43 5.09 14.25 12.55
CA GLU A 43 6.25 13.36 12.67
C GLU A 43 7.52 14.07 12.18
N GLU A 44 8.69 13.64 12.66
CA GLU A 44 9.98 14.33 12.41
C GLU A 44 10.35 14.41 10.92
N ASN A 45 9.84 13.47 10.12
CA ASN A 45 10.13 13.31 8.71
C ASN A 45 9.08 13.95 7.78
N GLU A 46 7.97 14.44 8.32
CA GLU A 46 6.92 15.08 7.53
C GLU A 46 7.34 16.51 7.14
N LYS A 47 7.14 16.87 5.87
CA LYS A 47 7.36 18.24 5.37
C LYS A 47 6.07 18.80 4.82
N PHE A 48 5.77 20.06 5.13
CA PHE A 48 4.66 20.76 4.52
C PHE A 48 5.11 21.99 3.76
N PHE A 49 4.37 22.32 2.72
CA PHE A 49 4.68 23.37 1.74
C PHE A 49 3.47 24.29 1.56
N ASP A 50 3.73 25.51 1.12
CA ASP A 50 2.67 26.50 0.87
C ASP A 50 1.92 26.20 -0.43
N ASN A 51 2.57 25.52 -1.38
CA ASN A 51 1.99 25.18 -2.66
C ASN A 51 2.50 23.84 -3.20
N LYS A 52 1.78 23.33 -4.19
CA LYS A 52 2.02 22.02 -4.77
C LYS A 52 3.35 21.96 -5.54
N GLU A 53 3.76 23.04 -6.18
CA GLU A 53 4.99 23.10 -6.98
C GLU A 53 6.23 22.87 -6.11
N GLN A 54 6.29 23.50 -4.94
CA GLN A 54 7.35 23.28 -3.95
C GLN A 54 7.39 21.85 -3.43
N ALA A 55 6.22 21.25 -3.18
CA ALA A 55 6.12 19.87 -2.75
C ALA A 55 6.61 18.89 -3.84
N GLU A 56 6.23 19.13 -5.10
CA GLU A 56 6.66 18.33 -6.24
C GLU A 56 8.17 18.45 -6.51
N GLU A 57 8.75 19.64 -6.35
CA GLU A 57 10.20 19.86 -6.39
C GLU A 57 10.92 19.09 -5.29
N TYR A 58 10.45 19.21 -4.04
CA TYR A 58 11.03 18.48 -2.92
C TYR A 58 11.02 16.96 -3.14
N VAL A 59 9.90 16.39 -3.61
CA VAL A 59 9.81 14.95 -3.91
C VAL A 59 10.83 14.56 -4.98
N ARG A 60 10.98 15.35 -6.04
CA ARG A 60 11.91 15.06 -7.14
C ARG A 60 13.37 15.03 -6.70
N GLU A 61 13.74 15.90 -5.78
CA GLU A 61 15.13 16.06 -5.32
C GLU A 61 15.50 15.14 -4.16
N ASN A 62 14.54 14.83 -3.27
CA ASN A 62 14.81 14.20 -1.99
C ASN A 62 14.23 12.80 -1.85
N ILE A 63 13.22 12.45 -2.65
CA ILE A 63 12.61 11.11 -2.65
C ILE A 63 13.13 10.36 -3.87
N ILE A 64 13.87 9.28 -3.63
CA ILE A 64 14.45 8.46 -4.70
C ILE A 64 13.33 8.01 -5.66
N PRO A 65 13.34 8.44 -6.94
CA PRO A 65 12.32 8.01 -7.87
C PRO A 65 12.45 6.50 -8.10
N PHE A 66 11.40 5.75 -7.81
CA PHE A 66 11.36 4.32 -8.09
C PHE A 66 11.32 4.09 -9.60
N ASP A 67 12.38 3.49 -10.14
CA ASP A 67 12.43 3.07 -11.53
C ASP A 67 11.43 1.93 -11.76
N LYS A 68 10.41 2.20 -12.57
CA LYS A 68 9.37 1.25 -12.96
C LYS A 68 9.94 -0.06 -13.52
N ASN A 69 11.10 -0.03 -14.19
CA ASN A 69 11.75 -1.23 -14.70
C ASN A 69 12.35 -2.04 -13.55
N LYS A 70 12.97 -1.38 -12.55
CA LYS A 70 13.44 -2.04 -11.33
C LYS A 70 12.30 -2.62 -10.51
N VAL A 71 11.14 -1.98 -10.46
CA VAL A 71 9.95 -2.53 -9.78
C VAL A 71 9.45 -3.80 -10.48
N LYS A 72 9.43 -3.81 -11.82
CA LYS A 72 9.10 -5.03 -12.57
C LYS A 72 10.12 -6.14 -12.33
N GLU A 73 11.41 -5.80 -12.34
CA GLU A 73 12.49 -6.74 -12.08
C GLU A 73 12.43 -7.30 -10.65
N TYR A 74 12.08 -6.45 -9.66
CA TYR A 74 11.80 -6.84 -8.29
C TYR A 74 10.63 -7.82 -8.20
N LEU A 75 9.50 -7.52 -8.83
CA LEU A 75 8.33 -8.40 -8.80
C LEU A 75 8.64 -9.75 -9.45
N THR A 76 9.35 -9.76 -10.58
CA THR A 76 9.79 -11.00 -11.25
C THR A 76 10.72 -11.80 -10.35
N LYS A 77 11.81 -11.20 -9.85
CA LYS A 77 12.75 -11.89 -8.95
C LYS A 77 12.08 -12.36 -7.67
N ARG A 78 11.12 -11.60 -7.11
CA ARG A 78 10.40 -11.99 -5.88
C ARG A 78 9.70 -13.32 -5.97
N TYR A 79 9.18 -13.69 -7.14
CA TYR A 79 8.56 -15.00 -7.34
C TYR A 79 9.57 -16.11 -7.63
N GLU A 80 10.85 -15.78 -7.82
CA GLU A 80 11.93 -16.73 -8.17
C GLU A 80 12.95 -16.94 -7.03
N VAL A 81 13.06 -15.99 -6.11
CA VAL A 81 14.09 -15.99 -5.05
C VAL A 81 13.49 -16.20 -3.67
N ASN A 82 14.24 -16.92 -2.82
CA ASN A 82 13.81 -17.26 -1.46
C ASN A 82 14.33 -16.26 -0.42
N SER A 83 15.26 -15.37 -0.79
CA SER A 83 15.88 -14.41 0.13
C SER A 83 15.98 -12.99 -0.41
N ILE A 84 15.80 -11.99 0.45
CA ILE A 84 16.01 -10.58 0.11
C ILE A 84 17.48 -10.27 -0.23
N SER A 85 18.42 -11.03 0.33
CA SER A 85 19.85 -10.94 -0.03
C SER A 85 20.12 -11.31 -1.49
N GLU A 86 19.20 -12.04 -2.14
CA GLU A 86 19.28 -12.37 -3.57
C GLU A 86 18.73 -11.23 -4.46
N MET A 87 18.31 -10.12 -3.84
CA MET A 87 17.81 -8.90 -4.50
C MET A 87 18.65 -7.66 -4.21
N GLU A 88 19.85 -7.81 -3.64
CA GLU A 88 20.79 -6.71 -3.32
C GLU A 88 21.13 -5.84 -4.54
N ASP A 89 21.01 -6.38 -5.74
CA ASP A 89 21.28 -5.68 -7.00
C ASP A 89 20.13 -4.79 -7.48
N ILE A 90 18.92 -4.94 -6.91
CA ILE A 90 17.71 -4.21 -7.32
C ILE A 90 17.21 -3.26 -6.22
N LEU A 91 17.32 -3.65 -4.95
CA LEU A 91 16.80 -2.88 -3.83
C LEU A 91 17.83 -1.88 -3.27
N PRO A 92 17.40 -0.69 -2.81
CA PRO A 92 18.28 0.22 -2.07
C PRO A 92 18.77 -0.39 -0.75
N ASP A 93 20.02 -0.08 -0.37
CA ASP A 93 20.64 -0.53 0.89
C ASP A 93 19.80 -0.22 2.13
N SER A 94 19.04 0.89 2.13
CA SER A 94 18.15 1.26 3.23
C SER A 94 17.04 0.24 3.45
N ILE A 95 16.46 -0.31 2.37
CA ILE A 95 15.41 -1.34 2.44
C ILE A 95 15.98 -2.68 2.91
N ILE A 96 17.17 -3.04 2.41
CA ILE A 96 17.86 -4.29 2.77
C ILE A 96 18.22 -4.28 4.26
N LYS A 97 18.62 -3.13 4.80
CA LYS A 97 19.05 -2.95 6.19
C LYS A 97 17.89 -2.95 7.19
N GLU A 98 16.70 -2.50 6.80
CA GLU A 98 15.50 -2.50 7.64
C GLU A 98 14.78 -3.86 7.67
N CYS A 99 14.96 -4.71 6.66
CA CYS A 99 14.35 -6.04 6.63
C CYS A 99 15.13 -7.03 7.52
N THR A 100 14.58 -7.36 8.69
CA THR A 100 15.22 -8.26 9.67
C THR A 100 15.08 -9.76 9.38
N HIS A 101 14.31 -10.16 8.37
CA HIS A 101 14.02 -11.57 8.07
C HIS A 101 14.53 -12.01 6.70
N ARG A 102 15.01 -13.27 6.64
CA ARG A 102 15.54 -13.92 5.43
C ARG A 102 14.47 -14.20 4.37
N PHE A 103 13.20 -14.23 4.74
CA PHE A 103 12.07 -14.45 3.84
C PHE A 103 11.18 -13.22 3.91
N LEU A 104 10.84 -12.63 2.76
CA LEU A 104 10.00 -11.44 2.67
C LEU A 104 8.55 -11.89 2.53
N HIS A 105 7.82 -12.09 3.62
CA HIS A 105 6.38 -12.28 3.51
C HIS A 105 5.78 -10.97 3.02
N ILE A 106 4.70 -11.00 2.23
CA ILE A 106 4.14 -9.72 1.79
C ILE A 106 3.71 -8.88 3.01
N CYS A 107 3.37 -9.51 4.13
CA CYS A 107 3.11 -8.89 5.44
C CYS A 107 4.28 -8.06 6.01
N ASP A 108 5.52 -8.26 5.56
CA ASP A 108 6.70 -7.50 5.98
C ASP A 108 6.85 -6.17 5.20
N LEU A 109 6.03 -5.96 4.17
CA LEU A 109 5.98 -4.71 3.44
C LEU A 109 5.18 -3.66 4.23
N GLY A 110 5.83 -2.53 4.53
CA GLY A 110 5.17 -1.37 5.13
C GLY A 110 4.15 -0.71 4.19
N TRP A 111 3.37 0.22 4.72
CA TRP A 111 2.31 0.94 4.01
C TRP A 111 2.78 1.58 2.70
N ILE A 112 4.03 2.04 2.67
CA ILE A 112 4.69 2.66 1.51
C ILE A 112 4.84 1.67 0.36
N GLN A 113 5.35 0.47 0.65
CA GLN A 113 5.54 -0.60 -0.32
C GLN A 113 4.17 -1.08 -0.85
N CYS A 114 3.13 -1.06 -0.03
CA CYS A 114 1.75 -1.36 -0.46
C CYS A 114 1.22 -0.33 -1.47
N ALA A 115 1.43 0.97 -1.22
CA ALA A 115 1.01 2.04 -2.13
C ALA A 115 1.72 1.93 -3.49
N LEU A 116 3.01 1.57 -3.48
CA LEU A 116 3.82 1.36 -4.68
C LEU A 116 3.37 0.13 -5.47
N LEU A 117 3.06 -0.99 -4.80
CA LEU A 117 2.52 -2.20 -5.43
C LEU A 117 1.20 -1.88 -6.15
N ARG A 118 0.31 -1.14 -5.48
CA ARG A 118 -0.98 -0.69 -6.02
C ARG A 118 -0.80 0.13 -7.30
N ASN A 119 0.18 1.03 -7.32
CA ASN A 119 0.53 1.86 -8.48
C ASN A 119 1.19 1.05 -9.60
N ALA A 120 2.06 0.10 -9.27
CA ALA A 120 2.78 -0.73 -10.24
C ALA A 120 1.83 -1.68 -10.99
N LEU A 121 0.86 -2.25 -10.29
CA LEU A 121 -0.16 -3.13 -10.87
C LEU A 121 -1.09 -2.36 -11.83
N LYS A 122 -1.20 -1.03 -11.73
CA LYS A 122 -2.15 -0.20 -12.52
C LYS A 122 -3.57 -0.77 -12.53
N GLY A 123 -3.97 -1.40 -11.43
CA GLY A 123 -5.25 -2.10 -11.30
C GLY A 123 -5.35 -3.42 -12.07
N ILE A 124 -4.26 -4.05 -12.53
CA ILE A 124 -4.26 -5.40 -13.11
C ILE A 124 -3.83 -6.39 -12.02
N PHE A 125 -4.66 -7.38 -11.74
CA PHE A 125 -4.45 -8.41 -10.73
C PHE A 125 -4.29 -9.78 -11.39
N SER A 126 -3.43 -10.62 -10.81
CA SER A 126 -3.35 -12.05 -11.14
C SER A 126 -3.48 -12.83 -9.85
N ILE A 127 -4.65 -13.41 -9.62
CA ILE A 127 -5.00 -14.16 -8.39
C ILE A 127 -5.46 -15.54 -8.83
N ASN A 128 -4.88 -16.60 -8.25
CA ASN A 128 -5.21 -17.98 -8.62
C ASN A 128 -5.18 -18.22 -10.14
N ALA A 129 -4.12 -17.72 -10.80
CA ALA A 129 -3.94 -17.75 -12.26
C ALA A 129 -5.06 -17.06 -13.09
N ILE A 130 -5.96 -16.32 -12.46
CA ILE A 130 -6.96 -15.50 -13.13
C ILE A 130 -6.46 -14.05 -13.17
N THR A 131 -6.27 -13.54 -14.38
CA THR A 131 -5.90 -12.14 -14.59
C THR A 131 -7.14 -11.29 -14.83
N PHE A 132 -7.31 -10.19 -14.09
CA PHE A 132 -8.43 -9.28 -14.21
C PHE A 132 -8.05 -7.86 -13.81
N ARG A 133 -8.79 -6.87 -14.28
CA ARG A 133 -8.63 -5.47 -13.90
C ARG A 133 -9.52 -5.11 -12.71
N LYS A 134 -9.13 -4.09 -11.96
CA LYS A 134 -9.89 -3.52 -10.83
C LYS A 134 -11.31 -3.17 -11.26
N GLU A 135 -11.45 -2.59 -12.45
CA GLU A 135 -12.73 -2.15 -13.00
C GLU A 135 -13.64 -3.32 -13.39
N GLU A 136 -13.11 -4.54 -13.48
CA GLU A 136 -13.86 -5.77 -13.77
C GLU A 136 -14.44 -6.41 -12.50
N VAL A 137 -14.05 -5.93 -11.31
CA VAL A 137 -14.61 -6.40 -10.04
C VAL A 137 -16.02 -5.83 -9.85
N ALA A 138 -16.99 -6.71 -9.56
CA ALA A 138 -18.36 -6.33 -9.24
C ALA A 138 -18.53 -6.11 -7.73
N TYR A 139 -18.10 -7.08 -6.92
CA TYR A 139 -18.10 -6.98 -5.46
C TYR A 139 -17.12 -7.99 -4.84
N ILE A 140 -16.78 -7.78 -3.57
CA ILE A 140 -15.91 -8.62 -2.77
C ILE A 140 -16.70 -9.08 -1.54
N LYS A 141 -16.59 -10.37 -1.20
CA LYS A 141 -17.15 -10.93 0.03
C LYS A 141 -16.00 -11.26 0.99
N HIS A 142 -16.18 -10.89 2.25
CA HIS A 142 -15.22 -11.18 3.32
C HIS A 142 -15.71 -12.35 4.16
N GLY A 143 -14.79 -13.24 4.50
CA GLY A 143 -14.99 -14.48 5.23
C GLY A 143 -14.29 -14.50 6.58
N GLU A 144 -14.17 -15.68 7.15
CA GLU A 144 -13.40 -15.91 8.38
C GLU A 144 -11.95 -15.46 8.19
N ASP A 145 -11.38 -14.82 9.22
CA ASP A 145 -10.01 -14.26 9.22
C ASP A 145 -9.71 -13.34 8.02
N ASP A 146 -10.72 -12.56 7.59
CA ASP A 146 -10.64 -11.63 6.45
C ASP A 146 -10.27 -12.28 5.10
N TRP A 147 -10.53 -13.58 4.94
CA TRP A 147 -10.40 -14.24 3.63
C TRP A 147 -11.44 -13.74 2.63
N VAL A 148 -11.05 -13.54 1.37
CA VAL A 148 -11.94 -12.92 0.38
C VAL A 148 -12.36 -13.84 -0.77
N GLU A 149 -13.58 -13.64 -1.28
CA GLU A 149 -14.03 -14.13 -2.59
C GLU A 149 -14.40 -12.92 -3.45
N ILE A 150 -13.73 -12.75 -4.58
CA ILE A 150 -14.02 -11.70 -5.56
C ILE A 150 -15.03 -12.25 -6.56
N THR A 151 -16.07 -11.48 -6.87
CA THR A 151 -16.94 -11.72 -8.03
C THR A 151 -16.67 -10.66 -9.10
N LEU A 152 -16.30 -11.09 -10.29
CA LEU A 152 -16.14 -10.23 -11.46
C LEU A 152 -17.49 -9.92 -12.12
N LYS A 153 -17.55 -8.89 -12.95
CA LYS A 153 -18.77 -8.44 -13.65
C LYS A 153 -19.36 -9.48 -14.59
N ASP A 154 -18.55 -10.40 -15.09
CA ASP A 154 -18.99 -11.55 -15.91
C ASP A 154 -19.52 -12.73 -15.07
N GLY A 155 -19.50 -12.62 -13.74
CA GLY A 155 -19.90 -13.67 -12.81
C GLY A 155 -18.78 -14.62 -12.38
N THR A 156 -17.56 -14.45 -12.92
CA THR A 156 -16.40 -15.26 -12.53
C THR A 156 -16.07 -15.04 -11.05
N LYS A 157 -15.87 -16.15 -10.33
CA LYS A 157 -15.46 -16.14 -8.93
C LYS A 157 -13.97 -16.38 -8.82
N VAL A 158 -13.28 -15.48 -8.13
CA VAL A 158 -11.84 -15.56 -7.89
C VAL A 158 -11.60 -15.68 -6.39
N LYS A 159 -10.79 -16.66 -6.00
CA LYS A 159 -10.40 -16.91 -4.62
C LYS A 159 -8.88 -16.91 -4.54
N PRO A 160 -8.28 -16.24 -3.54
CA PRO A 160 -6.84 -16.32 -3.31
C PRO A 160 -6.45 -17.75 -2.89
N ARG A 161 -5.25 -18.17 -3.31
CA ARG A 161 -4.68 -19.49 -2.97
C ARG A 161 -3.92 -19.48 -1.66
N ASN A 162 -3.33 -18.34 -1.30
CA ASN A 162 -2.45 -18.18 -0.16
C ASN A 162 -2.66 -16.81 0.48
N GLU A 163 -2.01 -16.61 1.63
CA GLU A 163 -2.10 -15.37 2.40
C GLU A 163 -1.59 -14.16 1.61
N ASP A 164 -0.57 -14.34 0.77
CA ASP A 164 -0.03 -13.26 -0.05
C ASP A 164 -1.09 -12.73 -1.03
N GLU A 165 -1.75 -13.61 -1.78
CA GLU A 165 -2.82 -13.23 -2.71
C GLU A 165 -3.99 -12.59 -1.96
N ASN A 166 -4.37 -13.13 -0.79
CA ASN A 166 -5.44 -12.57 0.04
C ASN A 166 -5.09 -11.15 0.49
N LEU A 167 -3.85 -10.93 0.93
CA LEU A 167 -3.39 -9.64 1.43
C LEU A 167 -3.30 -8.59 0.31
N ILE A 168 -2.82 -8.96 -0.89
CA ILE A 168 -2.82 -8.07 -2.06
C ILE A 168 -4.23 -7.55 -2.33
N ILE A 169 -5.24 -8.41 -2.24
CA ILE A 169 -6.64 -8.02 -2.46
C ILE A 169 -7.10 -7.06 -1.37
N CYS A 170 -6.91 -7.42 -0.10
CA CYS A 170 -7.29 -6.56 1.03
C CYS A 170 -6.62 -5.19 0.98
N TRP A 171 -5.36 -5.12 0.59
CA TRP A 171 -4.67 -3.83 0.42
C TRP A 171 -5.18 -3.03 -0.76
N CYS A 172 -5.47 -3.69 -1.89
CA CYS A 172 -5.85 -2.99 -3.10
C CYS A 172 -7.30 -2.51 -3.09
N PHE A 173 -8.18 -3.22 -2.37
CA PHE A 173 -9.61 -2.93 -2.32
C PHE A 173 -10.10 -2.42 -0.96
N GLY A 174 -9.27 -2.49 0.09
CA GLY A 174 -9.63 -2.11 1.45
C GLY A 174 -10.14 -3.30 2.27
N GLY A 175 -10.32 -3.06 3.57
CA GLY A 175 -10.90 -4.03 4.50
C GLY A 175 -12.41 -4.17 4.34
N ASN A 176 -13.07 -4.81 5.32
CA ASN A 176 -14.52 -5.03 5.33
C ASN A 176 -15.25 -3.90 6.09
N PRO A 177 -15.69 -2.80 5.43
CA PRO A 177 -16.40 -1.72 6.13
C PRO A 177 -17.78 -2.14 6.64
N SER A 178 -18.34 -3.24 6.10
CA SER A 178 -19.67 -3.72 6.48
C SER A 178 -19.70 -4.52 7.78
N GLY A 179 -18.55 -5.07 8.21
CA GLY A 179 -18.46 -6.02 9.32
C GLY A 179 -19.20 -7.36 9.09
N VAL A 180 -19.75 -7.60 7.90
CA VAL A 180 -20.45 -8.85 7.58
C VAL A 180 -19.46 -9.89 7.10
N TYR A 181 -19.47 -11.06 7.74
CA TYR A 181 -18.57 -12.16 7.45
C TYR A 181 -19.32 -13.41 6.99
N TYR A 182 -18.90 -13.96 5.86
CA TYR A 182 -19.45 -15.16 5.25
C TYR A 182 -18.69 -16.40 5.75
N THR A 183 -19.36 -17.23 6.56
CA THR A 183 -18.75 -18.39 7.24
C THR A 183 -18.26 -19.50 6.31
N ASN A 184 -18.61 -19.46 5.02
CA ASN A 184 -18.19 -20.42 4.01
C ASN A 184 -16.93 -19.98 3.24
N ILE A 185 -16.41 -18.77 3.50
CA ILE A 185 -15.17 -18.26 2.93
C ILE A 185 -14.11 -18.34 4.04
N LYS A 186 -13.07 -19.15 3.82
CA LYS A 186 -12.04 -19.47 4.81
C LYS A 186 -10.71 -19.68 4.10
N LYS A 187 -9.61 -19.71 4.87
CA LYS A 187 -8.29 -20.14 4.41
C LYS A 187 -8.39 -21.46 3.64
N PRO A 188 -7.82 -21.57 2.42
CA PRO A 188 -7.67 -22.84 1.73
C PRO A 188 -6.90 -23.82 2.61
N VAL A 189 -7.39 -25.05 2.71
CA VAL A 189 -6.65 -26.11 3.40
C VAL A 189 -5.40 -26.39 2.59
N GLU A 190 -4.22 -26.29 3.22
CA GLU A 190 -2.97 -26.73 2.60
C GLU A 190 -3.11 -28.23 2.29
N THR A 191 -3.34 -28.55 1.01
CA THR A 191 -3.18 -29.92 0.55
C THR A 191 -1.68 -30.17 0.52
N GLU A 192 -1.19 -31.02 1.41
CA GLU A 192 0.16 -31.60 1.33
C GLU A 192 0.37 -32.08 -0.13
N GLU A 193 1.29 -31.46 -0.83
CA GLU A 193 1.77 -31.98 -2.12
C GLU A 193 2.44 -33.33 -1.84
N ASN A 194 1.88 -34.41 -2.37
CA ASN A 194 2.54 -35.71 -2.49
C ASN A 194 3.56 -35.70 -3.63
#